data_AF-A0A1Q3C9M6-F1
#
_entry.id   AF-A0A1Q3C9M6-F1
#
_cell.length_a   1.000
_cell.length_b   1.000
_cell.length_c   1.000
_cell.angle_alpha   90.00
_cell.angle_beta   90.00
_cell.angle_gamma   90.00
#
_symmetry.space_group_name_H-M   'P 1'
#
loop_
_entity.id
_entity.type
_entity.pdbx_description
1 polymer ?
#
loop_
_entity_poly.entity_id
_entity_poly.type
_entity_poly.pdbx_seq_one_letter_code
_entity_poly.pdbx_strand_id
1 'polypeptide(L)'
;MTFLVVDTPSPYNAIVRRPGLNLMEAIVSTRHLLMKFPTKFGVGEARGDQQAARQCYRTAISDKGKDKVLPIANVELRGDVEPERPEPVKDVVQVPLEEGKTGRAFQVGSQHGDVENGELITFL
;
A
#
# COMPACT_ATOMS: atom_id res chain seq x y z
N MET A 1 -13.09 17.42 2.61
CA MET A 1 -12.22 16.66 1.69
C MET A 1 -12.37 17.25 0.30
N THR A 2 -11.28 17.48 -0.43
CA THR A 2 -11.27 18.01 -1.79
C THR A 2 -10.81 16.92 -2.77
N PHE A 3 -11.37 16.90 -3.97
CA PHE A 3 -11.04 15.92 -5.01
C PHE A 3 -10.69 16.63 -6.31
N LEU A 4 -9.70 16.09 -7.02
CA LEU A 4 -9.45 16.44 -8.41
C LEU A 4 -10.32 15.54 -9.29
N VAL A 5 -11.17 16.16 -10.12
CA VAL A 5 -11.97 15.44 -11.12
C VAL A 5 -11.19 15.43 -12.41
N VAL A 6 -10.94 14.23 -12.94
CA VAL A 6 -10.25 14.03 -14.21
C VAL A 6 -11.20 13.31 -15.15
N ASP A 7 -11.51 13.94 -16.28
CA ASP A 7 -12.32 13.33 -17.34
C ASP A 7 -11.42 12.53 -18.28
N THR A 8 -11.11 11.30 -17.88
CA THR A 8 -10.28 10.37 -18.65
C THR A 8 -10.84 8.96 -18.59
N PRO A 9 -10.75 8.18 -19.69
CA PRO A 9 -10.98 6.75 -19.63
C PRO A 9 -10.04 6.12 -18.59
N SER A 10 -10.59 5.56 -17.52
CA SER A 10 -9.85 4.95 -16.43
C SER A 10 -10.63 3.75 -15.90
N PRO A 11 -9.94 2.65 -15.52
CA PRO A 11 -10.59 1.53 -14.84
C PRO A 11 -10.99 1.88 -13.39
N TYR A 12 -10.61 3.06 -12.90
CA TYR A 12 -10.88 3.54 -11.54
C TYR A 12 -11.84 4.73 -11.55
N ASN A 13 -12.92 4.62 -10.77
CA ASN A 13 -13.86 5.73 -10.56
C ASN A 13 -13.34 6.79 -9.59
N ALA A 14 -12.51 6.38 -8.62
CA ALA A 14 -11.90 7.27 -7.65
C ALA A 14 -10.60 6.64 -7.11
N ILE A 15 -9.59 7.48 -6.84
CA ILE A 15 -8.34 7.07 -6.19
C ILE A 15 -8.23 7.84 -4.88
N VAL A 16 -8.36 7.13 -3.77
CA VAL A 16 -8.23 7.71 -2.43
C VAL A 16 -6.88 7.33 -1.85
N ARG A 17 -6.04 8.33 -1.60
CA ARG A 17 -4.73 8.12 -0.96
C ARG A 17 -4.87 7.96 0.55
N ARG A 18 -3.80 7.50 1.21
CA ARG A 18 -3.72 7.36 2.67
C ARG A 18 -4.20 8.60 3.45
N PRO A 19 -3.82 9.85 3.10
CA PRO A 19 -4.36 11.03 3.79
C PRO A 19 -5.89 11.12 3.74
N GLY A 20 -6.49 10.72 2.61
CA GLY A 20 -7.95 10.70 2.46
C GLY A 20 -8.62 9.61 3.29
N LEU A 21 -8.03 8.41 3.34
CA LEU A 21 -8.52 7.34 4.20
C LEU A 21 -8.44 7.72 5.68
N ASN A 22 -7.34 8.37 6.11
CA ASN A 22 -7.17 8.85 7.47
C ASN A 22 -8.20 9.93 7.83
N LEU A 23 -8.46 10.87 6.92
CA LEU A 23 -9.47 11.91 7.13
C LEU A 23 -10.88 11.32 7.27
N MET A 24 -11.16 10.21 6.59
CA MET A 24 -12.42 9.48 6.72
C MET A 24 -12.44 8.53 7.92
N GLU A 25 -11.38 8.45 8.72
CA GLU A 25 -11.23 7.46 9.80
C GLU A 25 -11.52 6.03 9.31
N ALA A 26 -11.11 5.74 8.08
CA ALA A 26 -11.50 4.53 7.40
C ALA A 26 -10.66 3.32 7.84
N ILE A 27 -11.34 2.20 8.07
CA ILE A 27 -10.72 0.90 8.35
C ILE A 27 -10.84 0.04 7.09
N VAL A 28 -9.70 -0.32 6.50
CA VAL A 28 -9.65 -1.12 5.28
C VAL A 28 -9.17 -2.52 5.62
N SER A 29 -9.95 -3.53 5.24
CA SER A 29 -9.57 -4.94 5.29
C SER A 29 -9.36 -5.47 3.88
N THR A 30 -8.09 -5.68 3.52
CA THR A 30 -7.70 -6.25 2.22
C THR A 30 -8.21 -7.68 2.06
N ARG A 31 -8.12 -8.50 3.12
CA ARG A 31 -8.60 -9.89 3.13
C ARG A 31 -10.09 -10.00 2.80
N HIS A 32 -10.90 -9.08 3.32
CA HIS A 32 -12.36 -9.11 3.14
C HIS A 32 -12.83 -8.15 2.04
N LEU A 33 -11.90 -7.45 1.38
CA LEU A 33 -12.18 -6.39 0.41
C LEU A 33 -13.26 -5.42 0.93
N LEU A 34 -13.13 -5.00 2.17
CA LEU A 34 -14.13 -4.18 2.84
C LEU A 34 -13.46 -2.95 3.44
N MET A 35 -14.04 -1.79 3.19
CA MET A 35 -13.69 -0.54 3.84
C MET A 35 -14.88 -0.07 4.67
N LYS A 36 -14.63 0.25 5.94
CA LYS A 36 -15.59 0.86 6.86
C LYS A 36 -15.19 2.28 7.17
N PHE A 37 -16.16 3.18 7.33
CA PHE A 37 -15.90 4.56 7.73
C PHE A 37 -17.11 5.14 8.48
N PRO A 38 -16.92 6.03 9.46
CA PRO A 38 -18.01 6.73 10.12
C PRO A 38 -18.81 7.61 9.14
N THR A 39 -20.11 7.66 9.36
CA THR A 39 -21.07 8.54 8.69
C THR A 39 -22.01 9.13 9.75
N LYS A 40 -22.73 10.20 9.39
CA LYS A 40 -23.75 10.79 10.28
C LYS A 40 -24.87 9.82 10.71
N PHE A 41 -25.02 8.69 10.04
CA PHE A 41 -26.06 7.70 10.31
C PHE A 41 -25.52 6.35 10.81
N GLY A 42 -24.24 6.29 11.20
CA GLY A 42 -23.56 5.07 11.62
C GLY A 42 -22.39 4.72 10.72
N VAL A 43 -22.09 3.44 10.54
CA VAL A 43 -20.92 2.99 9.78
C VAL A 43 -21.29 2.76 8.31
N GLY A 44 -20.61 3.49 7.42
CA GLY A 44 -20.63 3.24 5.99
C GLY A 44 -19.72 2.07 5.62
N GLU A 45 -20.13 1.31 4.61
CA GLU A 45 -19.38 0.16 4.10
C GLU A 45 -19.19 0.27 2.59
N ALA A 46 -17.96 0.10 2.12
CA ALA A 46 -17.63 -0.08 0.72
C ALA A 46 -17.01 -1.46 0.52
N ARG A 47 -17.66 -2.31 -0.29
CA ARG A 47 -17.21 -3.67 -0.62
C ARG A 47 -16.58 -3.71 -2.01
N GLY A 48 -15.45 -4.39 -2.11
CA GLY A 48 -14.82 -4.70 -3.38
C GLY A 48 -15.51 -5.89 -4.06
N ASP A 49 -15.68 -5.78 -5.37
CA ASP A 49 -16.15 -6.85 -6.24
C ASP A 49 -14.98 -7.35 -7.10
N GLN A 50 -14.53 -8.57 -6.84
CA GLN A 50 -13.41 -9.16 -7.58
C GLN A 50 -13.76 -9.47 -9.04
N GLN A 51 -15.02 -9.84 -9.34
CA GLN A 51 -15.42 -10.16 -10.71
C GLN A 51 -15.44 -8.89 -11.55
N ALA A 52 -16.08 -7.83 -11.05
CA ALA A 52 -16.07 -6.52 -11.69
C ALA A 52 -14.64 -6.00 -11.88
N ALA A 53 -13.79 -6.08 -10.84
CA ALA A 53 -12.39 -5.65 -10.94
C ALA A 53 -11.60 -6.41 -12.02
N ARG A 54 -11.78 -7.73 -12.12
CA ARG A 54 -11.14 -8.55 -13.17
C ARG A 54 -11.63 -8.19 -14.56
N GLN A 55 -12.93 -7.92 -14.71
CA GLN A 55 -13.51 -7.51 -15.98
C GLN A 55 -12.98 -6.12 -16.39
N CYS A 56 -12.97 -5.15 -15.48
CA CYS A 56 -12.40 -3.81 -15.73
C CYS A 56 -10.92 -3.89 -16.13
N TYR A 57 -10.12 -4.70 -15.44
CA TYR A 57 -8.72 -4.92 -15.79
C TYR A 57 -8.57 -5.48 -17.21
N ARG A 58 -9.35 -6.52 -17.57
CA ARG A 58 -9.34 -7.10 -18.92
C ARG A 58 -9.71 -6.10 -20.00
N THR A 59 -10.74 -5.28 -19.76
CA THR A 59 -11.15 -4.25 -20.71
C THR A 59 -10.06 -3.20 -20.88
N ALA A 60 -9.50 -2.68 -19.77
CA ALA A 60 -8.45 -1.67 -19.80
C ALA A 60 -7.16 -2.14 -20.50
N ILE A 61 -6.76 -3.41 -20.34
CA ILE A 61 -5.58 -3.96 -21.04
C ILE A 61 -5.85 -4.33 -22.50
N SER A 62 -7.12 -4.54 -22.89
CA SER A 62 -7.49 -4.89 -24.26
C SER A 62 -7.69 -3.63 -25.12
N ASP A 63 -8.04 -2.50 -24.49
CA ASP A 63 -8.22 -1.20 -25.14
C ASP A 63 -6.89 -0.46 -25.41
N LYS A 64 -5.81 -1.21 -25.74
CA LYS A 64 -4.50 -0.66 -26.16
C LYS A 64 -4.56 -0.03 -27.55
N GLY A 65 -5.54 0.84 -27.76
CA GLY A 65 -5.79 1.59 -28.97
C GLY A 65 -5.97 3.07 -28.68
N LYS A 66 -5.00 3.69 -27.99
CA LYS A 66 -4.49 5.07 -28.20
C LYS A 66 -3.71 5.51 -26.98
N ASP A 67 -2.39 5.53 -27.13
CA ASP A 67 -1.45 6.28 -26.30
C ASP A 67 -1.91 7.75 -26.25
N LYS A 68 -2.63 8.12 -25.20
CA LYS A 68 -2.83 9.51 -24.81
C LYS A 68 -2.47 9.61 -23.34
N VAL A 69 -1.18 9.73 -23.09
CA VAL A 69 -0.67 10.29 -21.84
C VAL A 69 -1.29 11.68 -21.72
N LEU A 70 -2.34 11.81 -20.92
CA LEU A 70 -2.87 13.11 -20.54
C LEU A 70 -1.93 13.67 -19.48
N PRO A 71 -1.19 14.76 -19.76
CA PRO A 71 -0.36 15.36 -18.74
C PRO A 71 -1.29 15.91 -17.68
N ILE A 72 -1.31 15.30 -16.50
CA ILE A 72 -1.88 15.92 -15.32
C ILE A 72 -0.92 17.06 -14.98
N ALA A 73 -1.14 18.23 -15.58
CA ALA A 73 -0.45 19.45 -15.21
C ALA A 73 -0.68 19.63 -13.70
N ASN A 74 0.41 19.57 -12.92
CA ASN A 74 0.49 19.70 -11.46
C ASN A 74 0.64 18.40 -10.64
N VAL A 75 0.90 17.25 -11.28
CA VAL A 75 1.49 16.10 -10.57
C VAL A 75 2.91 15.92 -11.09
N GLU A 76 3.92 16.18 -10.25
CA GLU A 76 5.26 15.65 -10.46
C GLU A 76 5.14 14.11 -10.41
N LEU A 77 4.92 13.51 -11.58
CA LEU A 77 5.16 12.11 -11.78
C LEU A 77 6.68 11.95 -11.63
N ARG A 78 7.13 11.56 -10.42
CA ARG A 78 8.43 10.90 -10.32
C ARG A 78 8.37 9.79 -11.36
N GLY A 79 9.19 9.90 -12.40
CA GLY A 79 9.23 8.92 -13.48
C GLY A 79 9.42 7.52 -12.94
N ASP A 80 9.16 6.51 -13.78
CA ASP A 80 9.37 5.10 -13.47
C ASP A 80 10.84 4.86 -13.08
N VAL A 81 11.15 5.14 -11.83
CA VAL A 81 12.25 4.53 -11.12
C VAL A 81 11.72 3.13 -10.87
N GLU A 82 12.24 2.17 -11.64
CA GLU A 82 12.30 0.76 -11.23
C GLU A 82 12.45 0.76 -9.71
N PRO A 83 11.55 0.14 -8.94
CA PRO A 83 11.72 0.11 -7.50
C PRO A 83 13.02 -0.66 -7.24
N GLU A 84 14.15 0.04 -7.20
CA GLU A 84 15.29 -0.39 -6.44
C GLU A 84 14.70 -0.66 -5.07
N ARG A 85 14.52 -1.95 -4.77
CA ARG A 85 14.38 -2.38 -3.38
C ARG A 85 15.48 -1.63 -2.67
N PRO A 86 15.17 -0.75 -1.71
CA PRO A 86 16.20 -0.18 -0.89
C PRO A 86 16.88 -1.39 -0.26
N GLU A 87 18.09 -1.72 -0.72
CA GLU A 87 18.92 -2.62 0.03
C GLU A 87 19.09 -1.94 1.40
N PRO A 88 18.97 -2.69 2.50
CA PRO A 88 19.11 -2.10 3.82
C PRO A 88 20.45 -1.33 3.84
N VAL A 89 20.36 -0.01 4.00
CA VAL A 89 21.50 0.93 3.94
C VAL A 89 22.44 0.73 5.15
N LYS A 90 22.23 -0.32 5.95
CA LYS A 90 22.71 -0.42 7.33
C LYS A 90 23.07 -1.87 7.64
N ASP A 91 24.19 -2.04 8.36
CA ASP A 91 24.61 -3.33 8.88
C ASP A 91 23.46 -4.00 9.66
N VAL A 92 23.24 -5.29 9.43
CA VAL A 92 22.16 -6.06 10.06
C VAL A 92 22.75 -7.18 10.93
N VAL A 93 22.14 -7.40 12.09
CA VAL A 93 22.47 -8.51 12.99
C VAL A 93 21.45 -9.62 12.78
N GLN A 94 21.93 -10.85 12.59
CA GLN A 94 21.06 -12.03 12.51
C GLN A 94 20.76 -12.53 13.93
N VAL A 95 19.48 -12.55 14.29
CA VAL A 95 19.01 -13.08 15.58
C VAL A 95 18.30 -14.42 15.32
N PRO A 96 18.74 -15.53 15.93
CA PRO A 96 18.08 -16.81 15.81
C PRO A 96 16.66 -16.79 16.39
N LEU A 97 15.70 -17.39 15.68
CA LEU A 97 14.32 -17.58 16.16
C LEU A 97 14.24 -18.59 17.32
N GLU A 98 15.14 -19.57 17.36
CA GLU A 98 15.26 -20.55 18.44
C GLU A 98 16.73 -20.78 18.79
N GLU A 99 17.06 -20.88 20.08
CA GLU A 99 18.41 -21.28 20.53
C GLU A 99 18.78 -22.65 19.93
N GLY A 100 19.84 -22.67 19.11
CA GLY A 100 20.39 -23.91 18.54
C GLY A 100 19.94 -24.28 17.12
N LYS A 101 19.07 -23.50 16.45
CA LYS A 101 18.73 -23.71 15.02
C LYS A 101 19.16 -22.54 14.15
N THR A 102 20.23 -22.75 13.38
CA THR A 102 20.81 -21.75 12.47
C THR A 102 20.01 -21.49 11.18
N GLY A 103 18.94 -22.26 10.92
CA GLY A 103 18.15 -22.17 9.69
C GLY A 103 16.99 -21.18 9.70
N ARG A 104 16.68 -20.55 10.84
CA ARG A 104 15.57 -19.58 10.98
C ARG A 104 16.03 -18.40 11.83
N ALA A 105 16.32 -17.27 11.17
CA ALA A 105 16.76 -16.04 11.82
C ALA A 105 16.05 -14.82 11.22
N PHE A 106 15.88 -13.77 12.01
CA PHE A 106 15.44 -12.44 11.55
C PHE A 106 16.62 -11.47 11.55
N GLN A 107 16.53 -10.46 10.71
CA GLN A 107 17.55 -9.42 10.57
C GLN A 107 17.08 -8.16 11.28
N VAL A 108 17.86 -7.71 12.27
CA VAL A 108 17.60 -6.49 13.03
C VAL A 108 18.67 -5.45 12.66
N GLY A 109 18.28 -4.19 12.46
CA GLY A 109 19.21 -3.13 12.11
C GLY A 109 20.14 -2.79 13.27
N SER A 110 21.46 -2.75 13.02
CA SER A 110 22.53 -2.61 14.02
C SER A 110 22.60 -1.25 14.75
N GLN A 111 21.72 -0.31 14.42
CA GLN A 111 21.80 1.08 14.90
C GLN A 111 20.98 1.36 16.17
N HIS A 112 20.32 0.35 16.74
CA HIS A 112 19.59 0.48 18.00
C HIS A 112 20.52 0.16 19.18
N GLY A 113 20.31 0.82 20.33
CA GLY A 113 21.05 0.48 21.54
C GLY A 113 20.75 -0.95 22.00
N ASP A 114 21.68 -1.60 22.70
CA ASP A 114 21.54 -3.00 23.15
C ASP A 114 20.23 -3.29 23.90
N VAL A 115 19.69 -2.27 24.61
CA VAL A 115 18.43 -2.34 25.34
C VAL A 115 17.21 -2.42 24.40
N GLU A 116 17.16 -1.58 23.37
CA GLU A 116 16.06 -1.54 22.40
C GLU A 116 16.03 -2.80 21.54
N ASN A 117 17.21 -3.34 21.19
CA ASN A 117 17.33 -4.61 20.50
C ASN A 117 16.80 -5.77 21.37
N GLY A 118 17.11 -5.78 22.67
CA GLY A 118 16.61 -6.79 23.60
C GLY A 118 15.08 -6.80 23.72
N GLU A 119 14.45 -5.63 23.81
CA GLU A 119 12.99 -5.51 23.85
C GLU A 119 12.33 -5.96 22.54
N LEU A 120 12.89 -5.58 21.39
CA LEU A 120 12.39 -5.98 20.07
C LEU A 120 12.48 -7.50 19.85
N ILE A 121 13.56 -8.12 20.30
CA ILE A 121 13.75 -9.58 20.21
C ILE A 121 12.78 -10.31 21.15
N THR A 122 12.50 -9.74 22.33
CA THR A 122 11.55 -10.34 23.29
C THR A 122 10.10 -10.25 22.82
N PHE A 123 9.77 -9.25 22.00
CA PHE A 123 8.42 -9.05 21.46
C PHE A 123 8.08 -10.02 20.32
N LEU A 124 9.08 -10.54 19.59
CA LEU A 124 8.93 -11.43 18.44
C LEU A 124 8.78 -12.90 18.86
#